data_AF-I9VYY8-F1
#
_entry.id   AF-I9VYY8-F1
#
_cell.length_a   1.000
_cell.length_b   1.000
_cell.length_c   1.000
_cell.angle_alpha   90.00
_cell.angle_beta   90.00
_cell.angle_gamma   90.00
#
_symmetry.space_group_name_H-M   'P 1'
#
loop_
_entity.id
_entity.type
_entity.pdbx_description
1 polymer ?
#
loop_
_entity_poly.entity_id
_entity_poly.type
_entity_poly.pdbx_seq_one_letter_code
_entity_poly.pdbx_strand_id
1 'polypeptide(L)'
;MMNSYRLIFTDISSAEMIKYAANSMLATRISFMNDIANLCELVGADVYMVRRGIGADSRIGSKFLYSGCGYGGSCFPKDVKALIKTAEKKGYSMRVLRGVEEVNEDQKTILFKKLQVCFNGTLEGRRIALWGLAFKPETDDMREAPALVLIDMISKSRSASKGI
;
A
#
# COMPACT_ATOMS: atom_id res chain seq x y z
N MET A 1 34.89 -15.90 2.41
CA MET A 1 34.45 -15.37 3.73
C MET A 1 32.93 -15.44 3.81
N MET A 2 32.38 -16.28 4.69
CA MET A 2 30.94 -16.25 5.00
C MET A 2 30.62 -14.92 5.68
N ASN A 3 29.68 -14.18 5.11
CA ASN A 3 29.31 -12.84 5.53
C ASN A 3 28.67 -12.89 6.93
N SER A 4 29.30 -12.24 7.92
CA SER A 4 28.93 -12.25 9.34
C SER A 4 27.60 -11.55 9.68
N TYR A 5 26.80 -11.17 8.67
CA TYR A 5 25.53 -10.42 8.82
C TYR A 5 24.28 -11.29 8.97
N ARG A 6 24.37 -12.63 8.99
CA ARG A 6 23.17 -13.48 9.06
C ARG A 6 22.58 -13.67 10.46
N LEU A 7 23.32 -13.32 11.52
CA LEU A 7 22.87 -13.39 12.92
C LEU A 7 23.23 -12.08 13.62
N ILE A 8 22.22 -11.41 14.18
CA ILE A 8 22.37 -10.16 14.94
C ILE A 8 21.86 -10.45 16.35
N PHE A 9 22.74 -10.34 17.35
CA PHE A 9 22.38 -10.50 18.76
C PHE A 9 22.00 -9.15 19.36
N THR A 10 20.89 -9.11 20.10
CA THR A 10 20.35 -7.91 20.72
C THR A 10 19.47 -8.31 21.91
N ASP A 11 19.10 -7.36 22.77
CA ASP A 11 18.10 -7.59 23.82
C ASP A 11 16.69 -7.85 23.24
N ILE A 12 15.81 -8.42 24.07
CA ILE A 12 14.45 -8.84 23.67
C ILE A 12 13.65 -7.66 23.10
N SER A 13 13.66 -6.51 23.76
CA SER A 13 12.86 -5.35 23.35
C SER A 13 13.32 -4.78 22.01
N SER A 14 14.63 -4.73 21.78
CA SER A 14 15.19 -4.35 20.48
C SER A 14 14.83 -5.35 19.38
N ALA A 15 14.85 -6.66 19.66
CA ALA A 15 14.45 -7.67 18.69
C ALA A 15 12.98 -7.52 18.26
N GLU A 16 12.08 -7.26 19.20
CA GLU A 16 10.66 -6.99 18.92
C GLU A 16 10.50 -5.73 18.06
N MET A 17 11.19 -4.64 18.42
CA MET A 17 11.12 -3.38 17.69
C MET A 17 11.66 -3.50 16.25
N ILE A 18 12.73 -4.27 16.03
CA ILE A 18 13.30 -4.51 14.70
C ILE A 18 12.23 -5.06 13.74
N LYS A 19 11.35 -5.96 14.21
CA LYS A 19 10.28 -6.52 13.36
C LYS A 19 9.27 -5.45 12.92
N TYR A 20 8.78 -4.65 13.87
CA TYR A 20 7.82 -3.59 13.57
C TYR A 20 8.44 -2.49 12.70
N ALA A 21 9.67 -2.08 12.99
CA ALA A 21 10.38 -1.07 12.23
C ALA A 21 10.66 -1.53 10.79
N ALA A 22 11.08 -2.79 10.59
CA ALA A 22 11.33 -3.33 9.26
C ALA A 22 10.07 -3.37 8.39
N ASN A 23 8.95 -3.90 8.91
CA ASN A 23 7.68 -3.92 8.18
C ASN A 23 7.16 -2.50 7.90
N SER A 24 7.31 -1.58 8.86
CA SER A 24 6.91 -0.18 8.70
C SER A 24 7.74 0.54 7.64
N MET A 25 9.05 0.27 7.56
CA MET A 25 9.91 0.82 6.51
C MET A 25 9.48 0.33 5.12
N LEU A 26 9.16 -0.95 4.96
CA LEU A 26 8.69 -1.49 3.68
C LEU A 26 7.33 -0.89 3.27
N ALA A 27 6.38 -0.76 4.21
CA ALA A 27 5.11 -0.08 3.98
C ALA A 27 5.33 1.39 3.59
N THR A 28 6.25 2.08 4.27
CA THR A 28 6.59 3.48 3.99
C THR A 28 7.06 3.66 2.56
N ARG A 29 7.95 2.78 2.06
CA ARG A 29 8.46 2.86 0.69
C ARG A 29 7.36 2.69 -0.35
N ILE A 30 6.40 1.79 -0.10
CA ILE A 30 5.26 1.56 -1.00
C ILE A 30 4.35 2.79 -1.01
N SER A 31 3.93 3.28 0.16
CA SER A 31 3.06 4.47 0.24
C SER A 31 3.74 5.70 -0.35
N PHE A 32 5.02 5.92 -0.05
CA PHE A 32 5.79 7.01 -0.67
C PHE A 32 5.75 6.94 -2.19
N MET A 33 6.02 5.76 -2.78
CA MET A 33 5.98 5.61 -4.23
C MET A 33 4.57 5.72 -4.83
N ASN A 34 3.53 5.33 -4.10
CA ASN A 34 2.15 5.55 -4.51
C ASN A 34 1.81 7.04 -4.58
N ASP A 35 2.22 7.82 -3.59
CA ASP A 35 2.00 9.26 -3.56
C ASP A 35 2.74 9.97 -4.71
N ILE A 36 3.98 9.56 -4.96
CA ILE A 36 4.76 10.02 -6.12
C ILE A 36 4.09 9.60 -7.44
N ALA A 37 3.53 8.40 -7.54
CA ALA A 37 2.83 7.95 -8.75
C ALA A 37 1.60 8.82 -9.05
N ASN A 38 0.82 9.14 -8.01
CA ASN A 38 -0.35 10.00 -8.14
C ASN A 38 0.04 11.40 -8.61
N LEU A 39 1.12 11.97 -8.07
CA LEU A 39 1.64 13.25 -8.54
C LEU A 39 2.16 13.16 -9.98
N CYS A 40 2.87 12.09 -10.34
CA CYS A 40 3.38 11.87 -11.69
C CYS A 40 2.27 11.92 -12.74
N GLU A 41 1.09 11.36 -12.44
CA GLU A 41 -0.07 11.44 -13.34
C GLU A 41 -0.56 12.88 -13.55
N LEU A 42 -0.49 13.73 -12.53
CA LEU A 42 -0.94 15.12 -12.61
C LEU A 42 0.05 16.02 -13.37
N VAL A 43 1.36 15.76 -13.21
CA VAL A 43 2.42 16.57 -13.82
C VAL A 43 2.93 16.03 -15.16
N GLY A 44 2.41 14.88 -15.62
CA GLY A 44 2.83 14.24 -16.87
C GLY A 44 4.20 13.55 -16.79
N ALA A 45 4.63 13.11 -15.62
CA ALA A 45 5.87 12.36 -15.42
C ALA A 45 5.64 10.84 -15.48
N ASP A 46 6.68 10.08 -15.85
CA ASP A 46 6.67 8.62 -15.81
C ASP A 46 7.21 8.09 -14.47
N VAL A 47 6.33 7.55 -13.63
CA VAL A 47 6.73 6.98 -12.33
C VAL A 47 7.72 5.83 -12.45
N TYR A 48 7.75 5.08 -13.56
CA TYR A 48 8.73 4.03 -13.77
C TYR A 48 10.14 4.60 -13.99
N MET A 49 10.24 5.75 -14.66
CA MET A 49 11.52 6.47 -14.78
C MET A 49 11.92 7.09 -13.45
N VAL A 50 10.99 7.69 -12.71
CA VAL A 50 11.27 8.22 -11.36
C VAL A 50 11.76 7.11 -10.43
N ARG A 51 11.08 5.96 -10.41
CA ARG A 51 11.50 4.77 -9.64
C ARG A 51 12.92 4.33 -10.00
N ARG A 52 13.25 4.26 -11.30
CA ARG A 52 14.61 3.89 -11.75
C ARG A 52 15.64 4.93 -11.33
N GLY A 53 15.30 6.21 -11.44
CA GLY A 53 16.17 7.33 -11.05
C GLY A 53 16.53 7.28 -9.57
N ILE A 54 15.53 7.26 -8.69
CA ILE A 54 15.78 7.23 -7.23
C ILE A 54 16.36 5.88 -6.78
N GLY A 55 15.96 4.78 -7.42
CA GLY A 55 16.42 3.44 -7.06
C GLY A 55 17.85 3.12 -7.48
N ALA A 56 18.45 3.95 -8.36
CA ALA A 56 19.86 3.86 -8.73
C ALA A 56 20.79 4.39 -7.62
N ASP A 57 20.27 5.23 -6.73
CA ASP A 57 21.00 5.65 -5.53
C ASP A 57 21.09 4.48 -4.54
N SER A 58 22.32 4.03 -4.25
CA SER A 58 22.58 2.87 -3.39
C SER A 58 22.10 3.06 -1.96
N ARG A 59 21.91 4.30 -1.49
CA ARG A 59 21.36 4.62 -0.17
C ARG A 59 19.85 4.34 -0.09
N ILE A 60 19.16 4.38 -1.23
CA ILE A 60 17.72 4.11 -1.35
C ILE A 60 17.50 2.64 -1.75
N GLY A 61 18.25 2.17 -2.75
CA GLY A 61 18.11 0.83 -3.35
C GLY A 61 16.84 0.65 -4.17
N SER A 62 16.84 -0.36 -5.05
CA SER A 62 15.81 -0.53 -6.09
C SER A 62 14.59 -1.39 -5.70
N LYS A 63 14.61 -2.05 -4.54
CA LYS A 63 13.55 -2.97 -4.08
C LYS A 63 12.42 -2.23 -3.37
N PHE A 64 11.20 -2.77 -3.40
CA PHE A 64 10.03 -2.20 -2.71
C PHE A 64 9.73 -0.74 -3.11
N LEU A 65 9.96 -0.39 -4.39
CA LEU A 65 9.63 0.94 -4.95
C LEU A 65 8.55 0.87 -6.04
N TYR A 66 7.79 -0.22 -6.11
CA TYR A 66 6.72 -0.36 -7.09
C TYR A 66 5.45 0.29 -6.55
N SER A 67 4.95 1.29 -7.26
CA SER A 67 3.62 1.85 -7.04
C SER A 67 2.54 0.92 -7.58
N GLY A 68 1.32 1.03 -7.05
CA GLY A 68 0.20 0.18 -7.44
C GLY A 68 -1.11 0.60 -6.78
N CYS A 69 -2.01 -0.36 -6.56
CA CYS A 69 -3.32 -0.15 -5.94
C CYS A 69 -3.31 -0.22 -4.39
N GLY A 70 -2.15 0.03 -3.78
CA GLY A 70 -1.94 -0.11 -2.33
C GLY A 70 -1.42 -1.49 -1.92
N TYR A 71 -0.85 -1.56 -0.71
CA TYR A 71 -0.46 -2.82 -0.07
C TYR A 71 -1.62 -3.42 0.74
N GLY A 72 -1.60 -4.74 0.82
CA GLY A 72 -2.51 -5.54 1.66
C GLY A 72 -1.77 -6.62 2.44
N GLY A 73 -2.45 -7.74 2.67
CA GLY A 73 -1.95 -8.87 3.44
C GLY A 73 -2.06 -8.63 4.94
N SER A 74 -1.83 -9.68 5.72
CA SER A 74 -1.97 -9.60 7.19
C SER A 74 -0.83 -8.86 7.90
N CYS A 75 0.35 -8.73 7.27
CA CYS A 75 1.54 -8.24 7.94
C CYS A 75 1.60 -6.71 8.02
N PHE A 76 1.65 -5.99 6.89
CA PHE A 76 1.88 -4.54 6.92
C PHE A 76 0.74 -3.75 7.58
N PRO A 77 -0.55 -3.94 7.21
CA PRO A 77 -1.64 -3.21 7.84
C PRO A 77 -1.69 -3.43 9.36
N LYS A 78 -1.51 -4.68 9.82
CA LYS A 78 -1.53 -5.00 11.25
C LYS A 78 -0.35 -4.39 11.99
N ASP A 79 0.87 -4.58 11.48
CA ASP A 79 2.07 -4.19 12.21
C ASP A 79 2.26 -2.67 12.24
N VAL A 80 1.90 -1.95 11.15
CA VAL A 80 1.91 -0.48 11.12
C VAL A 80 0.91 0.08 12.14
N LYS A 81 -0.35 -0.39 12.12
CA LYS A 81 -1.38 0.01 13.09
C LYS A 81 -0.97 -0.29 14.53
N ALA A 82 -0.38 -1.47 14.77
CA ALA A 82 0.10 -1.86 16.09
C ALA A 82 1.23 -0.96 16.60
N LEU A 83 2.18 -0.58 15.74
CA LEU A 83 3.29 0.30 16.11
C LEU A 83 2.79 1.74 16.39
N ILE A 84 1.89 2.27 15.55
CA ILE A 84 1.22 3.56 15.81
C ILE A 84 0.51 3.51 17.16
N LYS A 85 -0.27 2.46 17.43
CA LYS A 85 -1.02 2.35 18.68
C LYS A 85 -0.12 2.20 19.91
N THR A 86 1.00 1.51 19.76
CA THR A 86 2.00 1.36 20.82
C THR A 86 2.61 2.71 21.18
N ALA A 87 2.96 3.52 20.18
CA ALA A 87 3.48 4.87 20.39
C ALA A 87 2.45 5.78 21.07
N GLU A 88 1.18 5.76 20.63
CA GLU A 88 0.10 6.55 21.23
C GLU A 88 -0.08 6.25 22.73
N LYS A 89 -0.07 4.97 23.10
CA LYS A 89 -0.15 4.54 24.51
C LYS A 89 1.00 5.05 25.37
N LYS A 90 2.10 5.46 24.74
CA LYS A 90 3.29 6.05 25.38
C LYS A 90 3.37 7.57 25.20
N GLY A 91 2.31 8.21 24.69
CA GLY A 91 2.27 9.66 24.48
C GLY A 91 3.09 10.15 23.28
N TYR A 92 3.48 9.26 22.36
CA TYR A 92 4.24 9.61 21.16
C TYR A 92 3.40 9.44 19.88
N SER A 93 3.55 10.37 18.93
CA SER A 93 2.84 10.33 17.65
C SER A 93 3.75 9.94 16.49
N MET A 94 3.49 8.78 15.89
CA MET A 94 4.19 8.29 14.70
C MET A 94 3.69 8.99 13.43
N ARG A 95 3.96 10.29 13.28
CA ARG A 95 3.46 11.13 12.18
C ARG A 95 3.72 10.54 10.78
N VAL A 96 4.93 10.02 10.56
CA VAL A 96 5.29 9.37 9.27
C VAL A 96 4.39 8.15 9.02
N LEU A 97 4.22 7.27 10.00
CA LEU A 97 3.44 6.04 9.80
C LEU A 97 1.94 6.31 9.66
N ARG A 98 1.42 7.37 10.28
CA ARG A 98 0.04 7.82 10.04
C ARG A 98 -0.15 8.24 8.58
N GLY A 99 0.76 9.05 8.04
CA GLY A 99 0.71 9.41 6.61
C GLY A 99 0.85 8.20 5.69
N VAL A 100 1.69 7.22 6.06
CA VAL A 100 1.82 5.94 5.31
C VAL A 100 0.52 5.16 5.27
N GLU A 101 -0.20 5.10 6.39
CA GLU A 101 -1.50 4.43 6.49
C GLU A 101 -2.57 5.18 5.68
N GLU A 102 -2.67 6.50 5.84
CA GLU A 102 -3.63 7.35 5.12
C GLU A 102 -3.46 7.23 3.60
N VAL A 103 -2.23 7.37 3.09
CA VAL A 103 -1.92 7.20 1.66
C VAL A 103 -2.31 5.81 1.17
N ASN A 104 -2.10 4.76 1.96
CA ASN A 104 -2.45 3.41 1.54
C ASN A 104 -3.96 3.17 1.47
N GLU A 105 -4.72 3.66 2.44
CA GLU A 105 -6.18 3.56 2.42
C GLU A 105 -6.78 4.34 1.23
N ASP A 106 -6.26 5.53 0.94
CA ASP A 106 -6.64 6.28 -0.25
C ASP A 106 -6.26 5.55 -1.54
N GLN A 107 -5.07 4.95 -1.60
CA GLN A 107 -4.60 4.25 -2.78
C GLN A 107 -5.46 3.04 -3.15
N LYS A 108 -6.03 2.32 -2.16
CA LYS A 108 -6.95 1.21 -2.41
C LYS A 108 -8.20 1.63 -3.21
N THR A 109 -8.55 2.93 -3.19
CA THR A 109 -9.69 3.48 -3.94
C THR A 109 -9.37 3.90 -5.37
N ILE A 110 -8.08 3.96 -5.75
CA ILE A 110 -7.66 4.62 -7.00
C ILE A 110 -8.22 3.95 -8.27
N LEU A 111 -8.32 2.62 -8.28
CA LEU A 111 -8.88 1.88 -9.41
C LEU A 111 -10.35 2.19 -9.60
N PHE A 112 -11.11 2.30 -8.51
CA PHE A 112 -12.52 2.67 -8.59
C PHE A 112 -12.69 4.11 -9.09
N LYS A 113 -11.89 5.06 -8.59
CA LYS A 113 -11.89 6.46 -9.05
C LYS A 113 -11.60 6.54 -10.55
N LYS A 114 -10.59 5.81 -11.04
CA LYS A 114 -10.26 5.74 -12.48
C LYS A 114 -11.40 5.12 -13.30
N LEU A 115 -12.02 4.03 -12.83
CA LEU A 115 -13.20 3.45 -13.49
C LEU A 115 -14.36 4.44 -13.59
N GLN A 116 -14.64 5.18 -12.52
CA GLN A 116 -15.69 6.21 -12.51
C GLN A 116 -15.41 7.30 -13.55
N VAL A 117 -14.17 7.78 -13.66
CA VAL A 117 -13.78 8.75 -14.69
C VAL A 117 -13.96 8.17 -16.09
N CYS A 118 -13.48 6.95 -16.33
CA CYS A 118 -13.57 6.29 -17.64
C CYS A 118 -15.01 6.07 -18.13
N PHE A 119 -15.96 5.86 -17.22
CA PHE A 119 -17.37 5.59 -17.55
C PHE A 119 -18.32 6.74 -17.18
N ASN A 120 -17.78 7.95 -16.99
CA ASN A 120 -18.55 9.15 -16.63
C ASN A 120 -19.51 8.94 -15.44
N GLY A 121 -19.08 8.16 -14.44
CA GLY A 121 -19.83 7.88 -13.22
C GLY A 121 -20.76 6.66 -13.27
N THR A 122 -21.12 6.15 -14.46
CA THR A 122 -22.15 5.12 -14.59
C THR A 122 -21.57 3.73 -14.86
N LEU A 123 -21.72 2.83 -13.89
CA LEU A 123 -21.32 1.43 -13.99
C LEU A 123 -22.51 0.45 -14.17
N GLU A 124 -23.73 0.97 -14.29
CA GLU A 124 -24.94 0.18 -14.48
C GLU A 124 -24.92 -0.56 -15.83
N GLY A 125 -25.40 -1.81 -15.84
CA GLY A 125 -25.39 -2.68 -17.02
C GLY A 125 -24.00 -3.10 -17.51
N ARG A 126 -22.91 -2.55 -16.95
CA ARG A 126 -21.54 -2.89 -17.36
C ARG A 126 -21.13 -4.24 -16.80
N ARG A 127 -20.39 -5.02 -17.59
CA ARG A 127 -19.67 -6.20 -17.11
C ARG A 127 -18.22 -5.81 -16.84
N ILE A 128 -17.78 -5.96 -15.60
CA ILE A 128 -16.41 -5.65 -15.18
C ILE A 128 -15.74 -6.96 -14.80
N ALA A 129 -14.57 -7.24 -15.39
CA ALA A 129 -13.73 -8.37 -15.01
C ALA A 129 -12.62 -7.88 -14.08
N LEU A 130 -12.32 -8.64 -13.02
CA LEU A 130 -11.19 -8.39 -12.13
C LEU A 130 -10.17 -9.52 -12.34
N TRP A 131 -8.93 -9.17 -12.65
CA TRP A 131 -7.85 -10.15 -12.75
C TRP A 131 -6.89 -9.98 -11.59
N GLY A 132 -6.92 -10.96 -10.68
CA GLY A 132 -6.21 -10.91 -9.41
C GLY A 132 -7.15 -10.54 -8.26
N LEU A 133 -7.20 -11.41 -7.25
CA LEU A 133 -8.02 -11.22 -6.05
C LEU A 133 -7.14 -11.16 -4.79
N ALA A 134 -6.16 -12.06 -4.69
CA ALA A 134 -5.25 -12.11 -3.54
C ALA A 134 -4.42 -10.82 -3.41
N PHE A 135 -3.91 -10.55 -2.20
CA PHE A 135 -3.19 -9.30 -1.92
C PHE A 135 -1.84 -9.17 -2.65
N LYS A 136 -1.28 -10.30 -3.13
CA LYS A 136 -0.07 -10.38 -3.94
C LYS A 136 -0.10 -11.67 -4.79
N PRO A 137 0.80 -11.82 -5.79
CA PRO A 137 0.93 -13.06 -6.55
C PRO A 137 1.30 -14.27 -5.68
N GLU A 138 1.03 -15.46 -6.20
CA GLU A 138 1.48 -16.75 -5.63
C GLU A 138 0.97 -17.02 -4.20
N THR A 139 -0.22 -16.51 -3.86
CA THR A 139 -0.95 -16.83 -2.63
C THR A 139 -2.45 -16.72 -2.87
N ASP A 140 -3.23 -17.43 -2.06
CA ASP A 140 -4.69 -17.36 -1.96
C ASP A 140 -5.17 -16.39 -0.86
N ASP A 141 -4.24 -15.77 -0.12
CA ASP A 141 -4.57 -14.86 0.98
C ASP A 141 -5.25 -13.57 0.47
N MET A 142 -6.48 -13.38 0.93
CA MET A 142 -7.33 -12.23 0.59
C MET A 142 -7.33 -11.14 1.67
N ARG A 143 -6.65 -11.35 2.81
CA ARG A 143 -6.70 -10.39 3.93
C ARG A 143 -6.17 -9.04 3.50
N GLU A 144 -6.94 -7.99 3.78
CA GLU A 144 -6.61 -6.60 3.43
C GLU A 144 -6.30 -6.39 1.94
N ALA A 145 -6.74 -7.28 1.04
CA ALA A 145 -6.44 -7.19 -0.38
C ALA A 145 -7.14 -5.96 -1.01
N PRO A 146 -6.45 -5.13 -1.82
CA PRO A 146 -7.07 -4.00 -2.53
C PRO A 146 -8.25 -4.40 -3.42
N ALA A 147 -8.26 -5.63 -3.95
CA ALA A 147 -9.37 -6.16 -4.73
C ALA A 147 -10.70 -6.16 -3.96
N LEU A 148 -10.68 -6.42 -2.65
CA LEU A 148 -11.90 -6.41 -1.83
C LEU A 148 -12.51 -5.01 -1.73
N VAL A 149 -11.67 -3.97 -1.58
CA VAL A 149 -12.11 -2.58 -1.58
C VAL A 149 -12.75 -2.23 -2.92
N LEU A 150 -12.10 -2.60 -4.03
CA LEU A 150 -12.65 -2.36 -5.37
C LEU A 150 -13.99 -3.06 -5.58
N ILE A 151 -14.12 -4.34 -5.18
CA ILE A 151 -15.37 -5.10 -5.30
C ILE A 151 -16.49 -4.44 -4.50
N ASP A 152 -16.22 -4.04 -3.25
CA ASP A 152 -17.20 -3.38 -2.39
C ASP A 152 -17.69 -2.06 -3.01
N MET A 153 -16.78 -1.22 -3.51
CA MET A 153 -17.14 0.05 -4.14
C MET A 153 -17.95 -0.14 -5.43
N ILE A 154 -17.59 -1.10 -6.29
CA ILE A 154 -18.35 -1.43 -7.51
C ILE A 154 -19.75 -1.92 -7.14
N SER A 155 -19.86 -2.80 -6.14
CA SER A 155 -21.14 -3.35 -5.69
C SER A 155 -22.07 -2.25 -5.17
N LYS A 156 -21.56 -1.37 -4.30
CA LYS A 156 -22.32 -0.23 -3.76
C LYS A 156 -22.76 0.75 -4.83
N SER A 157 -21.88 1.09 -5.78
CA SER A 157 -22.19 2.00 -6.89
C SER A 157 -23.34 1.49 -7.75
N ARG A 158 -23.43 0.18 -8.00
CA ARG A 158 -24.51 -0.43 -8.78
C ARG A 158 -25.85 -0.47 -8.05
N SER A 159 -25.82 -0.67 -6.74
CA SER A 159 -27.03 -0.68 -5.92
C SER A 159 -27.66 0.71 -5.80
N ALA A 160 -26.84 1.77 -5.77
CA ALA A 160 -27.31 3.15 -5.76
C ALA A 160 -28.05 3.55 -7.05
N SER A 161 -27.66 3.00 -8.21
CA SER A 161 -28.33 3.28 -9.50
C SER A 161 -29.71 2.64 -9.64
N LYS A 162 -30.03 1.59 -8.85
CA LYS A 162 -31.33 0.90 -8.89
C LYS A 162 -32.44 1.56 -8.06
N GLY A 163 -32.12 2.63 -7.34
CA GLY A 163 -33.04 3.33 -6.42
C GLY A 163 -33.69 4.61 -6.98
N ILE A 164 -33.60 4.83 -8.29
CA ILE A 164 -34.19 5.98 -8.99
C ILE A 164 -35.19 5.47 -10.03
#